data_AF-A0A4U0P211-F1
#
_entry.id   AF-A0A4U0P211-F1
#
_cell.length_a   1.000
_cell.length_b   1.000
_cell.length_c   1.000
_cell.angle_alpha   90.00
_cell.angle_beta   90.00
_cell.angle_gamma   90.00
#
_symmetry.space_group_name_H-M   'P 1'
#
loop_
_entity.id
_entity.type
_entity.pdbx_description
1 polymer ?
#
loop_
_entity_poly.entity_id
_entity_poly.type
_entity_poly.pdbx_seq_one_letter_code
_entity_poly.pdbx_strand_id
1 'polypeptide(L)'
;MKTSNKKISRKHLRHLNKKERKQPLIVLKDLYEDKTDFQDFRTQVELLLLGGIDGRLRRNGFEYQLVGNRLKKQIEVAYILYIEADIKNNANYSPHIDNIKEMYSILKRGTIYNISEALFLFFGYQSLKGWRNEIDDLVSNASLGLKNYHHRMNDDALILYNYTMALVNSLHQIYQEEGLILELELPVYIKPVNTNRAE
;
A
#
# COMPACT_ATOMS: atom_id res chain seq x y z
N MET A 1 15.79 26.35 -3.46
CA MET A 1 14.77 26.00 -2.45
C MET A 1 15.31 24.90 -1.54
N LYS A 2 15.42 25.13 -0.23
CA LYS A 2 15.81 24.09 0.73
C LYS A 2 14.59 23.20 0.99
N THR A 3 14.56 22.00 0.43
CA THR A 3 13.58 20.98 0.79
C THR A 3 13.79 20.66 2.27
N SER A 4 12.84 21.04 3.12
CA SER A 4 12.89 20.65 4.53
C SER A 4 12.63 19.15 4.57
N ASN A 5 13.68 18.34 4.74
CA ASN A 5 13.54 16.92 5.00
C ASN A 5 12.75 16.77 6.30
N LYS A 6 11.42 16.59 6.19
CA LYS A 6 10.53 16.24 7.30
C LYS A 6 11.10 14.95 7.90
N LYS A 7 11.85 15.08 9.01
CA LYS A 7 12.43 13.92 9.72
C LYS A 7 11.29 13.00 10.14
N ILE A 8 11.16 11.86 9.47
CA ILE A 8 10.21 10.82 9.86
C ILE A 8 10.59 10.37 11.28
N SER A 9 9.68 10.59 12.24
CA SER A 9 9.94 10.23 13.64
C SER A 9 10.04 8.70 13.77
N ARG A 10 11.13 8.23 14.40
CA ARG A 10 11.48 6.81 14.58
C ARG A 10 10.36 5.96 15.19
N LYS A 11 9.42 6.55 15.94
CA LYS A 11 8.28 5.86 16.54
C LYS A 11 7.28 5.30 15.52
N HIS A 12 7.29 5.82 14.29
CA HIS A 12 6.34 5.43 13.26
C HIS A 12 6.76 4.20 12.46
N LEU A 13 8.04 3.81 12.45
CA LEU A 13 8.57 2.71 11.62
C LEU A 13 9.11 1.61 12.54
N ARG A 14 8.33 0.52 12.69
CA ARG A 14 8.55 -0.53 13.69
C ARG A 14 9.24 -1.76 13.10
N HIS A 15 9.09 -2.00 11.80
CA HIS A 15 9.57 -3.19 11.13
C HIS A 15 10.88 -2.94 10.38
N LEU A 16 11.20 -1.68 10.05
CA LEU A 16 12.46 -1.30 9.42
C LEU A 16 13.56 -0.94 10.42
N ASN A 17 14.75 -1.50 10.22
CA ASN A 17 15.96 -1.19 10.96
C ASN A 17 16.53 0.20 10.55
N LYS A 18 17.62 0.63 11.17
CA LYS A 18 18.20 1.97 10.93
C LYS A 18 18.75 2.13 9.49
N LYS A 19 19.31 1.07 8.89
CA LYS A 19 19.86 1.08 7.53
C LYS A 19 18.72 1.12 6.52
N GLU A 20 17.75 0.23 6.68
CA GLU A 20 16.55 0.13 5.82
C GLU A 20 15.78 1.46 5.79
N ARG A 21 15.67 2.17 6.91
CA ARG A 21 15.01 3.50 6.95
C ARG A 21 15.75 4.60 6.19
N LYS A 22 17.07 4.49 6.04
CA LYS A 22 17.88 5.47 5.30
C LYS A 22 17.92 5.16 3.80
N GLN A 23 17.74 3.90 3.45
CA GLN A 23 17.84 3.38 2.09
C GLN A 23 16.67 2.40 1.89
N PRO A 24 15.43 2.90 1.80
CA PRO A 24 14.23 2.06 1.76
C PRO A 24 14.22 1.11 0.57
N LEU A 25 14.85 1.48 -0.56
CA LEU A 25 14.97 0.63 -1.75
C LEU A 25 15.76 -0.66 -1.51
N ILE A 26 16.66 -0.71 -0.52
CA ILE A 26 17.38 -1.95 -0.17
C ILE A 26 16.40 -3.02 0.30
N VAL A 27 15.28 -2.64 0.93
CA VAL A 27 14.26 -3.59 1.38
C VAL A 27 13.51 -4.20 0.20
N LEU A 28 13.28 -3.40 -0.85
CA LEU A 28 12.64 -3.89 -2.09
C LEU A 28 13.59 -4.86 -2.79
N LYS A 29 14.86 -4.48 -2.91
CA LYS A 29 15.91 -5.30 -3.52
C LYS A 29 16.09 -6.63 -2.79
N ASP A 30 16.29 -6.60 -1.47
CA ASP A 30 16.42 -7.80 -0.63
C ASP A 30 15.16 -8.68 -0.66
N LEU A 31 13.98 -8.11 -0.91
CA LEU A 31 12.78 -8.92 -1.08
C LEU A 31 12.73 -9.60 -2.45
N TYR A 32 12.91 -8.83 -3.53
CA TYR A 32 12.67 -9.28 -4.92
C TYR A 32 13.86 -10.01 -5.57
N GLU A 33 15.09 -9.80 -5.09
CA GLU A 33 16.27 -10.51 -5.59
C GLU A 33 16.68 -11.68 -4.69
N ASP A 34 16.65 -11.48 -3.37
CA ASP A 34 17.32 -12.40 -2.44
C ASP A 34 16.35 -13.37 -1.73
N LYS A 35 15.05 -13.04 -1.65
CA LYS A 35 14.11 -13.76 -0.77
C LYS A 35 12.94 -14.42 -1.46
N THR A 36 12.50 -13.89 -2.60
CA THR A 36 11.37 -14.41 -3.38
C THR A 36 11.29 -13.69 -4.71
N ASP A 37 10.85 -14.38 -5.76
CA ASP A 37 10.43 -13.68 -6.99
C ASP A 37 9.19 -12.81 -6.70
N PHE A 38 9.00 -11.74 -7.48
CA PHE A 38 7.86 -10.83 -7.32
C PHE A 38 6.52 -11.55 -7.51
N GLN A 39 6.39 -12.45 -8.49
CA GLN A 39 5.12 -13.14 -8.73
C GLN A 39 4.77 -14.06 -7.56
N ASP A 40 5.77 -14.71 -6.98
CA ASP A 40 5.59 -15.53 -5.77
C ASP A 40 5.17 -14.67 -4.58
N PHE A 41 5.81 -13.52 -4.37
CA PHE A 41 5.44 -12.61 -3.29
C PHE A 41 4.02 -12.05 -3.48
N ARG A 42 3.70 -11.61 -4.69
CA ARG A 42 2.37 -11.11 -5.06
C ARG A 42 1.30 -12.16 -4.81
N THR A 43 1.56 -13.41 -5.20
CA THR A 43 0.67 -14.55 -4.94
C THR A 43 0.53 -14.83 -3.44
N GLN A 44 1.63 -14.76 -2.68
CA GLN A 44 1.59 -14.91 -1.23
C GLN A 44 0.74 -13.83 -0.56
N VAL A 45 0.85 -12.57 -1.00
CA VAL A 45 0.02 -11.47 -0.50
C VAL A 45 -1.44 -11.70 -0.85
N GLU A 46 -1.75 -12.11 -2.08
CA GLU A 46 -3.12 -12.47 -2.48
C GLU A 46 -3.71 -13.58 -1.60
N LEU A 47 -2.95 -14.64 -1.33
CA LEU A 47 -3.38 -15.72 -0.44
C LEU A 47 -3.59 -15.26 1.01
N LEU A 48 -2.75 -14.35 1.51
CA LEU A 48 -2.94 -13.70 2.82
C LEU A 48 -4.25 -12.88 2.82
N LEU A 49 -4.49 -12.06 1.81
CA LEU A 49 -5.68 -11.22 1.72
C LEU A 49 -6.95 -12.06 1.65
N LEU A 50 -6.99 -13.08 0.79
CA LEU A 50 -8.15 -13.97 0.65
C LEU A 50 -8.45 -14.71 1.96
N GLY A 51 -7.43 -15.31 2.58
CA GLY A 51 -7.58 -16.02 3.86
C GLY A 51 -7.88 -15.09 5.04
N GLY A 52 -7.38 -13.85 5.00
CA GLY A 52 -7.57 -12.86 6.05
C GLY A 52 -8.94 -12.19 5.98
N ILE A 53 -9.47 -11.96 4.79
CA ILE A 53 -10.83 -11.45 4.57
C ILE A 53 -11.86 -12.56 4.88
N ASP A 54 -11.61 -13.78 4.38
CA ASP A 54 -12.46 -14.95 4.61
C ASP A 54 -11.62 -16.15 5.06
N GLY A 55 -11.71 -16.47 6.34
CA GLY A 55 -10.95 -17.57 6.96
C GLY A 55 -11.23 -18.94 6.34
N ARG A 56 -12.33 -19.11 5.58
CA ARG A 56 -12.63 -20.35 4.82
C ARG A 56 -11.71 -20.53 3.62
N LEU A 57 -11.16 -19.45 3.07
CA LEU A 57 -10.24 -19.46 1.94
C LEU A 57 -8.78 -19.68 2.36
N ARG A 58 -8.53 -19.89 3.66
CA ARG A 58 -7.18 -20.14 4.16
C ARG A 58 -6.58 -21.41 3.56
N ARG A 59 -5.26 -21.43 3.49
CA ARG A 59 -4.43 -22.53 3.00
C ARG A 59 -3.66 -23.11 4.18
N ASN A 60 -3.86 -24.42 4.41
CA ASN A 60 -3.09 -25.13 5.43
C ASN A 60 -1.61 -25.14 5.05
N GLY A 61 -0.73 -24.99 6.04
CA GLY A 61 0.71 -24.96 5.83
C GLY A 61 1.26 -23.66 5.23
N PHE A 62 0.41 -22.65 4.99
CA PHE A 62 0.85 -21.34 4.51
C PHE A 62 1.30 -20.45 5.69
N GLU A 63 2.47 -19.83 5.55
CA GLU A 63 3.07 -19.01 6.62
C GLU A 63 2.53 -17.57 6.64
N TYR A 64 1.26 -17.40 7.01
CA TYR A 64 0.58 -16.10 7.06
C TYR A 64 1.36 -15.03 7.84
N GLN A 65 1.95 -15.40 8.97
CA GLN A 65 2.74 -14.49 9.80
C GLN A 65 4.00 -13.98 9.08
N LEU A 66 4.68 -14.85 8.33
CA LEU A 66 5.88 -14.46 7.58
C LEU A 66 5.51 -13.47 6.48
N VAL A 67 4.46 -13.77 5.73
CA VAL A 67 3.97 -12.91 4.63
C VAL A 67 3.48 -11.57 5.17
N GLY A 68 2.69 -11.57 6.25
CA GLY A 68 2.22 -10.35 6.90
C GLY A 68 3.37 -9.47 7.41
N ASN A 69 4.44 -10.07 7.95
CA ASN A 69 5.63 -9.32 8.36
C ASN A 69 6.37 -8.71 7.17
N ARG A 70 6.50 -9.42 6.05
CA ARG A 70 7.08 -8.90 4.81
C ARG A 70 6.23 -7.74 4.26
N LEU A 71 4.91 -7.90 4.23
CA LEU A 71 3.98 -6.86 3.77
C LEU A 71 4.05 -5.59 4.65
N LYS A 72 4.10 -5.72 5.98
CA LYS A 72 4.26 -4.56 6.88
C LYS A 72 5.58 -3.82 6.64
N LYS A 73 6.67 -4.52 6.29
CA LYS A 73 7.93 -3.86 5.87
C LYS A 73 7.76 -3.10 4.55
N GLN A 74 7.06 -3.67 3.57
CA GLN A 74 6.77 -3.01 2.30
C GLN A 74 5.90 -1.74 2.50
N ILE A 75 4.89 -1.81 3.36
CA ILE A 75 4.07 -0.65 3.74
C ILE A 75 4.93 0.44 4.41
N GLU A 76 5.91 0.08 5.24
CA GLU A 76 6.84 1.04 5.83
C GLU A 76 7.76 1.71 4.81
N VAL A 77 8.25 0.95 3.83
CA VAL A 77 9.03 1.48 2.70
C VAL A 77 8.19 2.46 1.90
N ALA A 78 6.97 2.07 1.52
CA ALA A 78 6.03 2.93 0.83
C ALA A 78 5.75 4.23 1.58
N TYR A 79 5.63 4.17 2.91
CA TYR A 79 5.40 5.36 3.71
C TYR A 79 6.59 6.32 3.69
N ILE A 80 7.83 5.80 3.68
CA ILE A 80 9.02 6.64 3.53
C ILE A 80 8.98 7.34 2.18
N LEU A 81 8.76 6.59 1.09
CA LEU A 81 8.68 7.14 -0.28
C LEU A 81 7.58 8.18 -0.40
N TYR A 82 6.40 7.90 0.16
CA TYR A 82 5.25 8.81 0.19
C TYR A 82 5.57 10.15 0.86
N ILE A 83 6.33 10.14 1.96
CA ILE A 83 6.74 11.36 2.66
C ILE A 83 7.90 12.07 1.95
N GLU A 84 8.89 11.33 1.45
CA GLU A 84 10.07 11.89 0.78
C GLU A 84 9.73 12.58 -0.53
N ALA A 85 8.79 12.02 -1.30
CA ALA A 85 8.27 12.64 -2.53
C ALA A 85 7.22 13.73 -2.27
N ASP A 86 6.93 14.03 -1.00
CA ASP A 86 5.92 14.98 -0.56
C ASP A 86 4.56 14.82 -1.26
N ILE A 87 4.18 13.57 -1.53
CA ILE A 87 3.04 13.21 -2.38
C ILE A 87 1.76 13.87 -1.86
N LYS A 88 1.57 13.95 -0.54
CA LYS A 88 0.40 14.58 0.08
C LYS A 88 0.21 16.05 -0.34
N ASN A 89 1.30 16.82 -0.43
CA ASN A 89 1.22 18.25 -0.70
C ASN A 89 1.30 18.56 -2.21
N ASN A 90 1.93 17.69 -2.98
CA ASN A 90 2.01 17.78 -4.44
C ASN A 90 0.76 17.19 -5.13
N ALA A 91 -0.07 16.50 -4.35
CA ALA A 91 -1.34 15.95 -4.76
C ALA A 91 -2.42 17.03 -4.88
N ASN A 92 -2.72 17.47 -6.10
CA ASN A 92 -4.03 18.07 -6.43
C ASN A 92 -5.10 16.97 -6.64
N TYR A 93 -5.03 15.89 -5.88
CA TYR A 93 -5.97 14.77 -5.98
C TYR A 93 -7.11 14.97 -4.99
N SER A 94 -8.35 14.89 -5.47
CA SER A 94 -9.50 14.56 -4.63
C SER A 94 -9.99 13.17 -5.00
N PRO A 95 -9.65 12.15 -4.21
CA PRO A 95 -10.32 10.88 -4.26
C PRO A 95 -10.55 10.41 -2.82
N HIS A 96 -11.65 10.83 -2.22
CA HIS A 96 -12.29 9.97 -1.25
C HIS A 96 -12.97 8.90 -2.11
N ILE A 97 -12.33 7.73 -2.23
CA ILE A 97 -13.01 6.52 -2.70
C ILE A 97 -13.63 5.95 -1.45
N ASP A 98 -14.87 6.35 -1.18
CA ASP A 98 -15.61 5.92 0.02
C ASP A 98 -16.43 4.67 -0.24
N ASN A 99 -16.53 4.25 -1.51
CA ASN A 99 -17.37 3.14 -1.90
C ASN A 99 -16.84 2.39 -3.13
N ILE A 100 -17.32 1.16 -3.29
CA ILE A 100 -17.00 0.28 -4.42
C ILE A 100 -17.27 0.95 -5.78
N LYS A 101 -18.32 1.77 -5.89
CA LYS A 101 -18.75 2.35 -7.17
C LYS A 101 -17.73 3.36 -7.69
N GLU A 102 -17.17 4.18 -6.81
CA GLU A 102 -16.05 5.07 -7.11
C GLU A 102 -14.80 4.29 -7.49
N MET A 103 -14.48 3.22 -6.75
CA MET A 103 -13.35 2.34 -7.07
C MET A 103 -13.48 1.72 -8.46
N TYR A 104 -14.64 1.15 -8.80
CA TYR A 104 -14.91 0.61 -10.14
C TYR A 104 -14.88 1.70 -11.22
N SER A 105 -15.28 2.93 -10.91
CA SER A 105 -15.21 4.03 -11.88
C SER A 105 -13.77 4.39 -12.26
N ILE A 106 -12.83 4.22 -11.32
CA ILE A 106 -11.40 4.43 -11.53
C ILE A 106 -10.79 3.23 -12.27
N LEU A 107 -11.07 2.00 -11.81
CA LEU A 107 -10.59 0.77 -12.46
C LEU A 107 -11.09 0.63 -13.92
N LYS A 108 -12.33 1.02 -14.20
CA LYS A 108 -12.95 0.93 -15.55
C LYS A 108 -12.33 1.91 -16.55
N ARG A 109 -11.67 2.98 -16.10
CA ARG A 109 -10.96 3.93 -16.97
C ARG A 109 -9.65 3.36 -17.53
N GLY A 110 -9.28 2.12 -17.17
CA GLY A 110 -8.09 1.45 -17.68
C GLY A 110 -6.79 1.97 -17.07
N THR A 111 -6.87 2.91 -16.13
CA THR A 111 -5.70 3.45 -15.45
C THR A 111 -5.28 2.47 -14.37
N ILE A 112 -4.23 1.70 -14.67
CA ILE A 112 -3.35 1.15 -13.65
C ILE A 112 -2.91 2.37 -12.82
N TYR A 113 -3.19 2.36 -11.51
CA TYR A 113 -2.73 3.43 -10.63
C TYR A 113 -1.27 3.73 -10.94
N ASN A 114 -0.95 4.96 -11.31
CA ASN A 114 0.46 5.34 -11.32
C ASN A 114 0.97 5.26 -9.87
N ILE A 115 2.29 5.12 -9.69
CA ILE A 115 2.91 4.91 -8.37
C ILE A 115 2.43 5.95 -7.36
N SER A 116 2.38 7.23 -7.74
CA SER A 116 1.97 8.32 -6.84
C SER A 116 0.50 8.24 -6.45
N GLU A 117 -0.38 7.91 -7.40
CA GLU A 117 -1.82 7.73 -7.16
C GLU A 117 -2.07 6.54 -6.23
N ALA A 118 -1.38 5.42 -6.44
CA ALA A 118 -1.47 4.24 -5.58
C ALA A 118 -1.05 4.57 -4.13
N LEU A 119 0.11 5.23 -3.95
CA LEU A 119 0.60 5.62 -2.63
C LEU A 119 -0.32 6.63 -1.95
N PHE A 120 -0.83 7.60 -2.70
CA PHE A 120 -1.75 8.61 -2.19
C PHE A 120 -3.06 7.99 -1.69
N LEU A 121 -3.69 7.15 -2.52
CA LEU A 121 -4.93 6.47 -2.16
C LEU A 121 -4.75 5.52 -0.98
N PHE A 122 -3.66 4.75 -0.98
CA PHE A 122 -3.35 3.81 0.09
C PHE A 122 -3.23 4.52 1.44
N PHE A 123 -2.41 5.58 1.55
CA PHE A 123 -2.24 6.32 2.81
C PHE A 123 -3.34 7.35 3.10
N GLY A 124 -4.17 7.67 2.11
CA GLY A 124 -5.38 8.48 2.27
C GLY A 124 -6.52 7.69 2.91
N TYR A 125 -6.65 6.40 2.58
CA TYR A 125 -7.66 5.51 3.15
C TYR A 125 -7.41 5.20 4.63
N GLN A 126 -6.15 4.89 4.98
CA GLN A 126 -5.80 4.54 6.35
C GLN A 126 -4.39 5.01 6.72
N SER A 127 -4.20 5.39 7.98
CA SER A 127 -2.89 5.73 8.49
C SER A 127 -1.94 4.53 8.48
N LEU A 128 -0.63 4.77 8.47
CA LEU A 128 0.40 3.71 8.59
C LEU A 128 0.16 2.77 9.78
N LYS A 129 -0.29 3.30 10.93
CA LYS A 129 -0.63 2.49 12.10
C LYS A 129 -1.87 1.64 11.84
N GLY A 130 -2.89 2.22 11.21
CA GLY A 130 -4.11 1.50 10.86
C GLY A 130 -3.82 0.34 9.92
N TRP A 131 -3.08 0.57 8.84
CA TRP A 131 -2.69 -0.50 7.91
C TRP A 131 -1.92 -1.64 8.60
N ARG A 132 -1.06 -1.35 9.58
CA ARG A 132 -0.39 -2.42 10.32
C ARG A 132 -1.34 -3.26 11.16
N ASN A 133 -2.25 -2.60 11.86
CA ASN A 133 -3.26 -3.28 12.65
C ASN A 133 -4.11 -4.16 11.73
N GLU A 134 -4.52 -3.61 10.59
CA GLU A 134 -5.27 -4.32 9.55
C GLU A 134 -4.53 -5.58 9.06
N ILE A 135 -3.22 -5.49 8.77
CA ILE A 135 -2.44 -6.68 8.40
C ILE A 135 -2.35 -7.68 9.56
N ASP A 136 -2.17 -7.24 10.81
CA ASP A 136 -2.13 -8.13 11.97
C ASP A 136 -3.48 -8.87 12.16
N ASP A 137 -4.56 -8.15 11.92
CA ASP A 137 -5.94 -8.61 11.95
C ASP A 137 -6.23 -9.67 10.86
N LEU A 138 -5.81 -9.41 9.63
CA LEU A 138 -5.89 -10.38 8.52
C LEU A 138 -5.06 -11.63 8.80
N VAL A 139 -3.83 -11.48 9.32
CA VAL A 139 -2.97 -12.61 9.69
C VAL A 139 -3.63 -13.45 10.78
N SER A 140 -4.18 -12.80 11.81
CA SER A 140 -4.89 -13.47 12.90
C SER A 140 -6.05 -14.29 12.36
N ASN A 141 -6.89 -13.68 11.52
CA ASN A 141 -8.03 -14.37 10.95
C ASN A 141 -7.63 -15.55 10.04
N ALA A 142 -6.68 -15.34 9.14
CA ALA A 142 -6.20 -16.37 8.23
C ALA A 142 -5.57 -17.56 8.98
N SER A 143 -4.88 -17.29 10.08
CA SER A 143 -4.24 -18.31 10.92
C SER A 143 -5.27 -19.13 11.70
N LEU A 144 -6.27 -18.46 12.29
CA LEU A 144 -7.30 -19.09 13.13
C LEU A 144 -8.44 -19.70 12.30
N GLY A 145 -8.64 -19.26 11.06
CA GLY A 145 -9.75 -19.68 10.20
C GLY A 145 -11.12 -19.25 10.73
N LEU A 146 -11.20 -18.06 11.37
CA LEU A 146 -12.46 -17.60 11.92
C LEU A 146 -13.42 -17.28 10.75
N LYS A 147 -14.63 -17.83 10.81
CA LYS A 147 -15.64 -17.62 9.77
C LYS A 147 -16.17 -16.18 9.70
N ASN A 148 -15.88 -15.34 10.71
CA ASN A 148 -16.67 -14.14 10.99
C ASN A 148 -15.94 -12.80 10.79
N TYR A 149 -14.68 -12.78 10.35
CA TYR A 149 -13.89 -11.54 10.33
C TYR A 149 -14.43 -10.51 9.32
N HIS A 150 -14.95 -10.98 8.18
CA HIS A 150 -15.95 -10.28 7.38
C HIS A 150 -16.91 -11.34 6.84
N HIS A 151 -18.04 -11.59 7.53
CA HIS A 151 -18.99 -12.66 7.15
C HIS A 151 -19.62 -12.49 5.74
N ARG A 152 -19.32 -11.37 5.06
CA ARG A 152 -19.62 -11.09 3.66
C ARG A 152 -18.46 -10.27 3.10
N MET A 153 -18.03 -10.55 1.86
CA MET A 153 -17.27 -9.58 1.06
C MET A 153 -18.09 -8.28 1.01
N ASN A 154 -17.67 -7.29 1.79
CA ASN A 154 -18.26 -5.96 1.79
C ASN A 154 -17.32 -5.00 1.03
N ASP A 155 -17.78 -3.76 0.86
CA ASP A 155 -17.04 -2.70 0.20
C ASP A 155 -15.63 -2.50 0.78
N ASP A 156 -15.50 -2.55 2.11
CA ASP A 156 -14.22 -2.40 2.79
C ASP A 156 -13.22 -3.51 2.44
N ALA A 157 -13.68 -4.77 2.39
CA ALA A 157 -12.82 -5.91 2.02
C ALA A 157 -12.30 -5.79 0.58
N LEU A 158 -13.12 -5.30 -0.34
CA LEU A 158 -12.72 -5.08 -1.73
C LEU A 158 -11.78 -3.90 -1.86
N ILE A 159 -12.01 -2.80 -1.14
CA ILE A 159 -11.12 -1.65 -1.11
C ILE A 159 -9.75 -2.05 -0.56
N LEU A 160 -9.73 -2.75 0.57
CA LEU A 160 -8.52 -3.28 1.19
C LEU A 160 -7.71 -4.16 0.24
N TYR A 161 -8.37 -5.10 -0.45
CA TYR A 161 -7.74 -5.97 -1.43
C TYR A 161 -7.08 -5.15 -2.54
N ASN A 162 -7.85 -4.24 -3.17
CA ASN A 162 -7.38 -3.48 -4.32
C ASN A 162 -6.23 -2.54 -3.96
N TYR A 163 -6.31 -1.83 -2.84
CA TYR A 163 -5.24 -0.95 -2.39
C TYR A 163 -3.98 -1.71 -2.02
N THR A 164 -4.10 -2.84 -1.34
CA THR A 164 -2.92 -3.65 -0.99
C THR A 164 -2.24 -4.20 -2.22
N MET A 165 -3.00 -4.74 -3.18
CA MET A 165 -2.44 -5.26 -4.43
C MET A 165 -1.85 -4.14 -5.31
N ALA A 166 -2.50 -2.98 -5.38
CA ALA A 166 -1.97 -1.80 -6.07
C ALA A 166 -0.62 -1.37 -5.46
N LEU A 167 -0.54 -1.29 -4.13
CA LEU A 167 0.70 -0.96 -3.43
C LEU A 167 1.83 -1.93 -3.76
N VAL A 168 1.57 -3.24 -3.69
CA VAL A 168 2.57 -4.28 -3.99
C VAL A 168 3.09 -4.14 -5.41
N ASN A 169 2.20 -3.93 -6.38
CA ASN A 169 2.60 -3.73 -7.78
C ASN A 169 3.42 -2.43 -7.95
N SER A 170 2.99 -1.32 -7.34
CA SER A 170 3.71 -0.05 -7.43
C SER A 170 5.11 -0.12 -6.80
N LEU A 171 5.28 -0.81 -5.67
CA LEU A 171 6.60 -1.00 -5.07
C LEU A 171 7.51 -1.87 -5.93
N HIS A 172 6.97 -2.85 -6.64
CA HIS A 172 7.74 -3.61 -7.61
C HIS A 172 8.15 -2.76 -8.81
N GLN A 173 7.25 -1.93 -9.33
CA GLN A 173 7.57 -0.99 -10.41
C GLN A 173 8.69 -0.03 -10.01
N ILE A 174 8.62 0.57 -8.81
CA ILE A 174 9.69 1.41 -8.25
C ILE A 174 11.02 0.65 -8.21
N TYR A 175 10.99 -0.63 -7.83
CA TYR A 175 12.19 -1.47 -7.83
C TYR A 175 12.75 -1.70 -9.24
N GLN A 176 11.90 -2.05 -10.21
CA GLN A 176 12.31 -2.30 -11.61
C GLN A 176 12.93 -1.06 -12.25
N GLU A 177 12.44 0.12 -11.87
CA GLU A 177 12.93 1.40 -12.36
C GLU A 177 14.10 1.94 -11.52
N GLU A 178 14.73 1.13 -10.67
CA GLU A 178 15.84 1.49 -9.76
C GLU A 178 15.55 2.70 -8.84
N GLY A 179 14.28 2.99 -8.58
CA GLY A 179 13.84 4.16 -7.83
C GLY A 179 13.89 5.48 -8.62
N LEU A 180 14.09 5.44 -9.95
CA LEU A 180 14.16 6.62 -10.82
C LEU A 180 12.80 7.30 -11.04
N ILE A 181 11.67 6.63 -10.80
CA ILE A 181 10.34 7.23 -10.94
C ILE A 181 9.84 7.77 -9.60
N LEU A 182 10.40 8.91 -9.22
CA LEU A 182 9.69 9.92 -8.43
C LEU A 182 9.61 11.25 -9.18
N GLU A 183 9.73 11.23 -10.51
CA GLU A 183 9.29 12.35 -11.34
C GLU A 183 7.76 12.28 -11.46
N LEU A 184 7.12 13.22 -10.74
CA LEU A 184 5.68 13.38 -10.58
C LEU A 184 5.02 13.87 -11.88
N GLU A 185 4.95 13.06 -12.93
CA GLU A 185 4.04 13.34 -14.03
C GLU A 185 2.65 12.77 -13.72
N LEU A 186 1.77 13.66 -13.23
CA LEU A 186 0.40 13.32 -12.85
C LEU A 186 -0.53 13.34 -14.09
N PRO A 187 -1.51 12.42 -14.22
CA PRO A 187 -2.41 12.36 -15.37
C PRO A 187 -3.29 13.61 -15.55
N VAL A 188 -3.49 14.03 -16.80
CA VAL A 188 -4.18 15.30 -17.19
C VAL A 188 -5.68 15.37 -16.83
N TYR A 189 -6.34 14.25 -16.48
CA TYR A 189 -7.78 14.23 -16.15
C TYR A 189 -8.11 14.71 -14.73
N ILE A 190 -7.12 15.28 -14.03
CA ILE A 190 -7.21 15.74 -12.64
C ILE A 190 -7.38 17.26 -12.66
N LYS A 191 -8.56 17.75 -12.28
CA LYS A 191 -8.81 19.19 -12.19
C LYS A 191 -8.31 19.75 -10.86
N PRO A 192 -7.70 20.95 -10.86
CA PRO A 192 -7.37 21.64 -9.63
C PRO A 192 -8.64 21.90 -8.82
N VAL A 193 -8.58 21.65 -7.51
CA VAL A 193 -9.54 22.27 -6.60
C VAL A 193 -9.23 23.77 -6.64
N ASN A 194 -10.08 24.54 -7.31
CA ASN A 194 -10.03 25.99 -7.21
C ASN A 194 -10.19 26.36 -5.73
N THR A 195 -9.09 26.67 -5.05
CA THR A 195 -9.08 27.45 -3.81
C THR A 195 -9.39 28.90 -4.12
N ASN A 196 -10.57 29.13 -4.70
CA ASN A 196 -11.27 30.41 -4.67
C ASN A 196 -12.57 30.20 -3.91
N ARG A 197 -12.44 30.11 -2.59
CA ARG A 197 -13.42 30.71 -1.68
C ARG A 197 -12.64 31.63 -0.76
N ALA A 198 -12.45 32.84 -1.25
CA ALA A 198 -12.46 34.02 -0.41
C ALA A 198 -13.86 34.17 0.20
N GLU A 199 -13.88 34.82 1.36
CA GLU A 199 -15.00 35.14 2.28
C GLU A 199 -15.39 34.05 3.28
#